data_AF-A0A840PQG3-F1
#
_entry.id   AF-A0A840PQG3-F1
#
_cell.length_a   1.000
_cell.length_b   1.000
_cell.length_c   1.000
_cell.angle_alpha   90.00
_cell.angle_beta   90.00
_cell.angle_gamma   90.00
#
_symmetry.space_group_name_H-M   'P 1'
#
loop_
_entity.id
_entity.type
_entity.pdbx_description
1 polymer ?
#
loop_
_entity_poly.entity_id
_entity_poly.type
_entity_poly.pdbx_seq_one_letter_code
_entity_poly.pdbx_strand_id
1 'polypeptide(L)'
;MHADPQLEYSKPPVETKVKAMTLTAYLAGVAGMAVLQAVATDPSMISFLPDWVEAITLPLLPTALAAVAGWKARHTPRPDLPADQR
;
A
#
# COMPACT_ATOMS: atom_id res chain seq x y z
N MET A 1 37.62 32.03 2.67
CA MET A 1 37.15 30.68 2.30
C MET A 1 36.31 30.18 3.46
N HIS A 2 35.00 30.39 3.41
CA HIS A 2 34.08 29.85 4.40
C HIS A 2 33.87 28.38 4.07
N ALA A 3 34.25 27.50 4.98
CA ALA A 3 33.95 26.08 4.86
C ALA A 3 32.45 25.90 5.11
N ASP A 4 31.72 25.43 4.11
CA ASP A 4 30.32 25.07 4.27
C ASP A 4 30.21 23.95 5.32
N PRO A 5 29.31 24.05 6.31
CA PRO A 5 29.16 23.01 7.33
C PRO A 5 28.76 21.70 6.66
N GLN A 6 29.51 20.63 6.92
CA GLN A 6 29.15 19.29 6.44
C GLN A 6 27.83 18.87 7.07
N LEU A 7 26.78 18.77 6.25
CA LEU A 7 25.48 18.24 6.63
C LEU A 7 25.61 16.74 6.91
N GLU A 8 25.85 16.38 8.17
CA GLU A 8 25.82 15.00 8.62
C GLU A 8 24.36 14.52 8.68
N TYR A 9 23.91 13.83 7.62
CA TYR A 9 22.61 13.17 7.64
C TYR A 9 22.71 11.94 8.56
N SER A 10 22.27 12.09 9.81
CA SER A 10 22.06 10.93 10.68
C SER A 10 21.06 9.99 9.99
N LYS A 11 21.33 8.68 10.01
CA LYS A 11 20.37 7.65 9.59
C LYS A 11 19.60 7.21 10.83
N PRO A 12 18.49 7.87 11.18
CA PRO A 12 17.71 7.45 12.34
C PRO A 12 17.24 6.00 12.15
N PRO A 13 17.12 5.22 13.24
CA PRO A 13 16.55 3.88 13.17
C PRO A 13 15.16 3.91 12.52
N VAL A 14 14.88 2.93 11.65
CA VAL A 14 13.56 2.81 11.01
C VAL A 14 12.49 2.63 12.08
N GLU A 15 11.48 3.50 12.06
CA GLU A 15 10.38 3.53 13.03
C GLU A 15 9.60 2.19 13.03
N THR A 16 9.21 1.71 14.22
CA THR A 16 8.49 0.44 14.38
C THR A 16 7.20 0.39 13.56
N LYS A 17 6.46 1.50 13.47
CA LYS A 17 5.24 1.59 12.66
C LYS A 17 5.53 1.33 11.17
N VAL A 18 6.67 1.81 10.66
CA VAL A 18 7.06 1.61 9.26
C VAL A 18 7.35 0.13 9.02
N LYS A 19 8.11 -0.51 9.92
CA LYS A 19 8.39 -1.95 9.82
C LYS A 19 7.11 -2.79 9.86
N ALA A 20 6.20 -2.47 10.79
CA ALA A 20 4.92 -3.17 10.91
C ALA A 20 4.09 -3.02 9.63
N MET A 21 3.94 -1.80 9.11
CA MET A 21 3.19 -1.55 7.89
C MET A 21 3.81 -2.19 6.66
N THR A 22 5.14 -2.20 6.54
CA THR A 22 5.84 -2.90 5.45
C THR A 22 5.58 -4.40 5.50
N LEU A 23 5.66 -5.01 6.69
CA LEU A 23 5.35 -6.43 6.85
C LEU A 23 3.90 -6.74 6.49
N THR A 24 2.95 -5.93 6.99
CA THR A 24 1.53 -6.08 6.65
C THR A 24 1.29 -5.94 5.15
N ALA A 25 1.90 -4.95 4.49
CA ALA A 25 1.76 -4.74 3.06
C ALA A 25 2.31 -5.94 2.26
N TYR A 26 3.47 -6.46 2.64
CA TYR A 26 4.05 -7.65 2.02
C TYR A 26 3.14 -8.87 2.15
N LEU A 27 2.68 -9.17 3.36
CA LEU A 27 1.80 -10.31 3.62
C LEU A 27 0.44 -10.17 2.93
N ALA A 28 -0.12 -8.97 2.90
CA ALA A 28 -1.35 -8.69 2.17
C ALA A 28 -1.17 -8.91 0.65
N GLY A 29 -0.04 -8.50 0.09
CA GLY A 29 0.31 -8.76 -1.31
C GLY A 29 0.41 -10.26 -1.63
N VAL A 30 1.10 -11.02 -0.78
CA VAL A 30 1.21 -12.48 -0.92
C VAL A 30 -0.15 -13.15 -0.82
N ALA A 31 -0.96 -12.78 0.18
CA ALA A 31 -2.30 -13.33 0.36
C ALA A 31 -3.22 -13.00 -0.83
N GLY A 32 -3.18 -11.75 -1.33
CA GLY A 32 -3.95 -11.33 -2.50
C GLY A 32 -3.58 -12.14 -3.75
N MET A 33 -2.28 -12.34 -3.99
CA MET A 33 -1.82 -13.17 -5.10
C MET A 33 -2.25 -14.64 -4.96
N ALA A 34 -2.21 -15.21 -3.74
CA ALA A 34 -2.67 -16.58 -3.51
C ALA A 34 -4.17 -16.75 -3.84
N VAL A 35 -5.01 -15.78 -3.46
CA VAL A 35 -6.44 -15.79 -3.81
C VAL A 35 -6.66 -15.71 -5.32
N LEU A 36 -5.95 -14.81 -6.01
CA LEU A 36 -6.06 -14.68 -7.47
C LEU A 36 -5.63 -15.96 -8.20
N GLN A 37 -4.56 -16.61 -7.73
CA GLN A 37 -4.10 -17.88 -8.29
C GLN A 37 -5.10 -19.03 -8.06
N ALA A 38 -5.75 -19.07 -6.90
CA ALA A 38 -6.79 -20.05 -6.63
C ALA A 38 -7.97 -19.91 -7.61
N VAL A 39 -8.46 -18.68 -7.84
CA VAL A 39 -9.54 -18.41 -8.80
C VAL A 39 -9.11 -18.73 -10.24
N ALA A 40 -7.86 -18.41 -10.61
CA ALA A 40 -7.34 -18.72 -11.94
C ALA A 40 -7.22 -20.24 -12.20
N THR A 41 -6.96 -21.03 -11.14
CA THR A 41 -6.81 -22.49 -11.24
C THR A 41 -8.16 -23.21 -11.23
N ASP A 42 -9.16 -22.65 -10.55
CA ASP A 42 -10.52 -23.18 -10.50
C ASP A 42 -11.56 -22.08 -10.80
N PRO A 43 -11.87 -21.85 -12.09
CA PRO A 43 -12.86 -20.85 -12.49
C PRO A 43 -14.27 -21.16 -11.99
N SER A 44 -14.56 -22.39 -11.57
CA SER A 44 -15.89 -22.75 -11.03
C SER A 44 -16.21 -21.96 -9.75
N MET A 45 -15.19 -21.46 -9.03
CA MET A 45 -15.35 -20.62 -7.84
C MET A 45 -16.09 -19.31 -8.12
N ILE A 46 -16.07 -18.81 -9.36
CA ILE A 46 -16.75 -17.58 -9.77
C ILE A 46 -17.84 -17.84 -10.83
N SER A 47 -18.15 -19.09 -11.13
CA SER A 47 -19.12 -19.48 -12.17
C SER A 47 -20.56 -18.98 -11.96
N PHE A 48 -20.87 -18.44 -10.78
CA PHE A 48 -22.14 -17.77 -10.50
C PHE A 48 -22.22 -16.36 -11.12
N LEU A 49 -21.08 -15.77 -11.52
CA LEU A 49 -21.03 -14.50 -12.24
C LEU A 49 -21.23 -14.75 -13.74
N PRO A 50 -22.14 -14.02 -14.42
CA PRO A 50 -22.19 -14.02 -15.88
C PRO A 50 -20.87 -13.49 -16.47
N ASP A 51 -20.41 -14.07 -17.59
CA ASP A 51 -19.13 -13.75 -18.24
C ASP A 51 -18.90 -12.25 -18.47
N TRP A 52 -19.95 -11.50 -18.81
CA TRP A 52 -19.85 -10.04 -19.02
C TRP A 52 -19.60 -9.25 -17.74
N VAL A 53 -20.08 -9.75 -16.59
CA VAL A 53 -19.82 -9.14 -15.28
C VAL A 53 -18.39 -9.43 -14.84
N GLU A 54 -17.91 -10.64 -15.09
CA GLU A 54 -16.53 -11.03 -14.80
C GLU A 54 -15.53 -10.12 -15.55
N ALA A 55 -15.76 -9.90 -16.86
CA ALA A 55 -14.92 -9.06 -17.71
C ALA A 55 -14.79 -7.61 -17.22
N ILE A 56 -15.79 -7.09 -16.51
CA ILE A 56 -15.78 -5.73 -15.96
C ILE A 56 -15.23 -5.71 -14.53
N THR A 57 -15.61 -6.67 -13.70
CA THR A 57 -15.31 -6.66 -12.26
C THR A 57 -13.89 -7.09 -11.93
N LEU A 58 -13.34 -8.10 -12.63
CA LEU A 58 -11.97 -8.57 -12.41
C LEU A 58 -10.90 -7.46 -12.58
N PRO A 59 -10.88 -6.67 -13.67
CA PRO A 59 -9.91 -5.58 -13.81
C PRO A 59 -10.12 -4.43 -12.81
N LEU A 60 -11.34 -4.26 -12.26
CA LEU A 60 -11.62 -3.26 -11.24
C LEU A 60 -11.15 -3.68 -9.85
N LEU A 61 -11.02 -4.98 -9.59
CA LEU A 61 -10.71 -5.53 -8.27
C LEU A 61 -9.42 -4.94 -7.66
N PRO A 62 -8.29 -4.83 -8.40
CA PRO A 62 -7.08 -4.19 -7.88
C PRO A 62 -7.29 -2.72 -7.51
N THR A 63 -8.05 -1.98 -8.33
CA THR A 63 -8.33 -0.55 -8.09
C THR A 63 -9.25 -0.35 -6.89
N ALA A 64 -10.25 -1.21 -6.72
CA ALA A 64 -11.16 -1.18 -5.57
C ALA A 64 -10.41 -1.50 -4.27
N LEU A 65 -9.54 -2.52 -4.28
CA LEU A 65 -8.67 -2.85 -3.15
C LEU A 65 -7.74 -1.68 -2.80
N ALA A 66 -7.11 -1.06 -3.80
CA ALA A 66 -6.26 0.10 -3.60
C ALA A 66 -7.03 1.29 -3.01
N ALA A 67 -8.25 1.56 -3.49
CA ALA A 67 -9.11 2.63 -2.97
C ALA A 67 -9.51 2.39 -1.50
N VAL A 68 -9.92 1.17 -1.15
CA VAL A 68 -10.27 0.81 0.24
C VAL A 68 -9.04 0.88 1.15
N ALA A 69 -7.88 0.42 0.68
CA ALA A 69 -6.63 0.52 1.42
C ALA A 69 -6.24 1.98 1.68
N GLY A 70 -6.34 2.83 0.66
CA GLY A 70 -6.10 4.28 0.78
C GLY A 70 -7.08 4.97 1.72
N TRP A 71 -8.37 4.62 1.66
CA TRP A 71 -9.39 5.19 2.55
C TRP A 71 -9.17 4.83 4.02
N LYS A 72 -8.75 3.59 4.32
CA LYS A 72 -8.38 3.19 5.69
C LYS A 72 -7.05 3.77 6.16
N ALA A 73 -6.13 4.08 5.25
CA ALA A 73 -4.85 4.71 5.57
C ALA A 73 -5.04 6.21 5.88
N ARG A 74 -5.59 6.52 7.07
CA ARG A 74 -5.67 7.91 7.55
C ARG A 74 -4.27 8.52 7.60
N HIS A 75 -4.10 9.62 6.88
CA HIS A 75 -2.90 10.42 6.98
C HIS A 75 -2.92 11.12 8.35
N THR A 76 -1.86 10.96 9.12
CA THR A 76 -1.62 11.84 10.27
C THR A 76 -1.34 13.23 9.72
N PRO A 77 -2.11 14.27 10.10
CA PRO A 77 -1.79 15.64 9.72
C PRO A 77 -0.35 15.96 10.11
N ARG A 78 0.39 16.64 9.22
CA ARG A 78 1.73 17.11 9.60
C ARG A 78 1.55 18.14 10.74
N PRO A 79 2.39 18.10 11.78
CA PRO A 79 2.48 19.22 12.70
C PRO A 79 2.78 20.49 11.91
N ASP A 80 2.09 21.58 12.20
CA ASP A 80 2.45 22.89 11.67
C ASP A 80 3.82 23.26 12.23
N LEU A 81 4.86 22.98 11.45
CA LEU A 81 6.21 23.42 11.78
C LEU A 81 6.24 24.96 11.73
N PRO A 82 6.89 25.61 12.71
CA PRO A 82 7.07 27.05 12.68
C PRO A 82 7.90 27.47 11.46
N ALA A 83 7.73 28.73 11.01
CA ALA A 83 8.20 29.19 9.70
C ALA A 83 9.72 29.12 9.50
N ASP A 84 10.48 29.05 10.60
CA ASP A 84 11.94 28.85 10.65
C ASP A 84 12.37 27.39 10.38
N GLN A 85 11.43 26.44 10.40
CA GLN A 85 11.66 24.99 10.24
C GLN A 85 10.90 24.39 9.05
N ARG A 86 10.24 25.22 8.22
CA ARG A 86 9.55 24.79 6.99
C ARG A 86 10.48 24.71 5.79
#